data_AF-A0A377UUF7-F1
#
_entry.id   AF-A0A377UUF7-F1
#
_cell.length_a   1.000
_cell.length_b   1.000
_cell.length_c   1.000
_cell.angle_alpha   90.00
_cell.angle_beta   90.00
_cell.angle_gamma   90.00
#
_symmetry.space_group_name_H-M   'P 1'
#
loop_
_entity.id
_entity.type
_entity.pdbx_description
1 polymer ?
#
loop_
_entity_poly.entity_id
_entity_poly.type
_entity_poly.pdbx_seq_one_letter_code
_entity_poly.pdbx_strand_id
1 'polypeptide(L)' 'MKNCCRLRREDAVWLEQTLTQLGLSIRAWQRLLKVARTIADLAEVEEIERCHLQEALSYRAIDRMLNHLQKMMA' A
#
# COMPACT_ATOMS: atom_id res chain seq x y z
N MET A 1 11.65 -8.60 -12.70
CA MET A 1 11.43 -8.19 -11.29
C MET A 1 12.77 -7.72 -10.77
N LYS A 2 13.00 -6.40 -10.75
CA LYS A 2 14.23 -5.84 -10.18
C LYS A 2 14.25 -6.06 -8.67
N ASN A 3 15.47 -6.16 -8.18
CA ASN A 3 15.88 -6.77 -6.92
C ASN A 3 15.33 -6.00 -5.71
N CYS A 4 14.87 -6.77 -4.71
CA CYS A 4 14.90 -6.44 -3.30
C CYS A 4 14.83 -4.96 -2.92
N CYS A 5 13.72 -4.26 -3.22
CA CYS A 5 13.50 -2.97 -2.57
C CYS A 5 13.47 -3.22 -1.06
N ARG A 6 14.48 -2.72 -0.34
CA ARG A 6 14.59 -2.84 1.11
C ARG A 6 13.50 -1.96 1.71
N LEU A 7 12.55 -2.59 2.37
CA LEU A 7 11.63 -1.90 3.27
C LEU A 7 12.34 -1.75 4.61
N ARG A 8 12.41 -0.52 5.15
CA ARG A 8 12.97 -0.31 6.48
C ARG A 8 12.11 -0.99 7.53
N ARG A 9 12.75 -1.50 8.58
CA ARG A 9 12.04 -2.21 9.66
C ARG A 9 11.01 -1.32 10.36
N GLU A 10 11.32 -0.03 10.51
CA GLU A 10 10.41 0.97 11.06
C GLU A 10 9.12 1.13 10.22
N ASP A 11 9.25 1.16 8.90
CA ASP A 11 8.12 1.28 7.98
C ASP A 11 7.29 0.00 7.93
N ALA A 12 7.93 -1.17 8.06
CA ALA A 12 7.24 -2.45 8.19
C ALA A 12 6.37 -2.50 9.46
N VAL A 13 6.92 -2.07 10.60
CA VAL A 13 6.18 -1.99 11.88
C VAL A 13 5.05 -0.97 11.79
N TRP A 14 5.30 0.21 11.21
CA TRP A 14 4.26 1.21 11.01
C TRP A 14 3.12 0.69 10.13
N LEU A 15 3.45 -0.02 9.05
CA LEU A 15 2.47 -0.60 8.15
C LEU A 15 1.64 -1.70 8.85
N GLU A 16 2.27 -2.56 9.65
CA GLU A 16 1.58 -3.57 10.44
C GLU A 16 0.59 -2.97 11.44
N GLN A 17 1.01 -1.92 12.17
CA GLN A 17 0.15 -1.18 13.10
C GLN A 17 -1.04 -0.54 12.36
N THR A 18 -0.77 0.11 11.23
CA THR A 18 -1.80 0.78 10.41
C THR A 18 -2.82 -0.23 9.88
N LEU A 19 -2.36 -1.39 9.39
CA LEU A 19 -3.26 -2.44 8.91
C LEU A 19 -4.07 -3.06 10.05
N THR A 20 -3.47 -3.26 11.22
CA THR A 20 -4.16 -3.73 12.41
C THR A 20 -5.27 -2.76 12.83
N GLN A 21 -4.99 -1.45 12.85
CA GLN A 21 -5.97 -0.40 13.14
C GLN A 21 -7.12 -0.38 12.12
N LEU A 22 -6.81 -0.63 10.85
CA LEU A 22 -7.81 -0.68 9.77
C LEU A 22 -8.54 -2.04 9.67
N GLY A 23 -8.24 -3.00 10.54
CA GLY A 23 -8.81 -4.35 10.51
C GLY A 23 -8.48 -5.13 9.24
N LEU A 24 -7.33 -4.84 8.61
CA LEU A 24 -6.92 -5.39 7.33
C LEU A 24 -6.08 -6.66 7.51
N SER A 25 -6.42 -7.70 6.76
CA SER A 25 -5.68 -8.98 6.78
C SER A 25 -4.25 -8.87 6.23
N ILE A 26 -3.42 -9.87 6.55
CA ILE A 26 -2.10 -10.08 5.95
C ILE A 26 -2.12 -10.11 4.41
N ARG A 27 -3.23 -10.54 3.78
CA ARG A 27 -3.35 -10.47 2.31
C ARG A 27 -3.41 -9.03 1.80
N ALA A 28 -4.03 -8.14 2.56
CA ALA A 28 -4.03 -6.72 2.24
C ALA A 28 -2.63 -6.11 2.41
N TRP A 29 -1.88 -6.55 3.43
CA TRP A 29 -0.46 -6.19 3.60
C TRP A 29 0.36 -6.51 2.35
N GLN A 30 0.31 -7.76 1.88
CA GLN A 30 1.06 -8.19 0.69
C GLN A 30 0.66 -7.42 -0.58
N ARG A 31 -0.64 -7.15 -0.77
CA ARG A 31 -1.12 -6.35 -1.91
C ARG A 31 -0.62 -4.91 -1.83
N LEU A 32 -0.66 -4.29 -0.65
CA LEU A 32 -0.21 -2.93 -0.45
C LEU A 32 1.30 -2.81 -0.70
N LEU A 33 2.09 -3.77 -0.21
CA LEU A 33 3.52 -3.88 -0.50
C LEU A 33 3.82 -4.00 -2.00
N LYS A 34 3.01 -4.76 -2.74
CA LYS A 34 3.16 -4.90 -4.19
C LYS A 34 2.89 -3.57 -4.91
N VAL A 35 1.83 -2.87 -4.52
CA VAL A 35 1.50 -1.55 -5.09
C VAL A 35 2.58 -0.52 -4.74
N ALA A 36 3.00 -0.45 -3.48
CA ALA A 36 4.06 0.46 -3.05
C ALA A 36 5.38 0.19 -3.80
N ARG A 37 5.71 -1.08 -4.07
CA ARG A 37 6.86 -1.43 -4.92
C ARG A 37 6.68 -0.95 -6.35
N THR A 38 5.49 -1.08 -6.93
CA THR A 38 5.22 -0.52 -8.26
C THR A 38 5.35 1.00 -8.29
N ILE A 39 4.92 1.70 -7.24
CA ILE A 39 5.09 3.16 -7.13
C ILE A 39 6.58 3.52 -7.03
N ALA A 40 7.34 2.82 -6.18
CA ALA A 40 8.79 3.01 -6.08
C ALA A 40 9.51 2.71 -7.41
N ASP A 41 9.11 1.64 -8.10
CA ASP A 41 9.63 1.29 -9.44
C ASP A 41 9.33 2.40 -10.46
N LEU A 42 8.12 3.01 -10.41
CA LEU A 42 7.72 4.11 -11.28
C LEU A 42 8.45 5.43 -10.97
N ALA A 43 8.81 5.64 -9.70
CA ALA A 43 9.62 6.77 -9.27
C ALA A 43 11.13 6.57 -9.51
N GLU A 44 11.53 5.44 -10.12
CA GLU A 44 12.92 5.06 -10.36
C GLU A 44 13.79 5.02 -9.09
N VAL A 45 13.18 4.76 -7.92
CA VAL A 45 13.89 4.65 -6.64
C VAL A 45 14.08 3.19 -6.22
N GLU A 46 15.24 2.89 -5.63
CA GLU A 46 15.57 1.52 -5.21
C GLU A 46 14.98 1.15 -3.83
N GLU A 47 14.69 2.14 -2.99
CA GLU A 47 14.15 1.93 -1.63
C GLU A 47 12.65 2.21 -1.56
N ILE A 48 11.91 1.36 -0.85
CA ILE A 48 10.51 1.65 -0.50
C ILE A 48 10.53 2.56 0.71
N GLU A 49 10.29 3.85 0.46
CA GLU A 49 10.01 4.81 1.52
C GLU A 49 8.55 4.80 2.00
N ARG A 50 8.33 5.41 3.16
CA ARG A 50 7.01 5.56 3.78
C ARG A 50 5.99 6.28 2.89
N CYS A 51 6.44 7.22 2.05
CA CYS A 51 5.59 7.92 1.10
C CYS A 51 4.90 6.96 0.11
N HIS A 52 5.63 5.99 -0.45
CA HIS A 52 5.06 5.00 -1.37
C HIS A 52 4.03 4.09 -0.67
N LEU A 53 4.25 3.77 0.60
CA LEU A 53 3.28 3.02 1.41
C LEU A 53 1.99 3.82 1.65
N GLN A 54 2.13 5.10 2.00
CA GLN A 54 0.99 6.00 2.21
C GLN A 54 0.20 6.21 0.91
N GLU A 55 0.88 6.33 -0.21
CA GLU A 55 0.26 6.48 -1.52
C GLU A 55 -0.49 5.18 -1.91
N ALA A 56 0.13 4.02 -1.74
CA ALA A 56 -0.53 2.72 -1.92
C ALA A 56 -1.78 2.54 -1.02
N LEU A 57 -1.70 3.02 0.22
CA LEU A 57 -2.84 3.01 1.15
C LEU A 57 -3.96 3.95 0.67
N SER A 58 -3.60 5.12 0.15
CA SER A 58 -4.53 6.14 -0.35
C SER A 58 -5.28 5.63 -1.58
N TYR A 59 -4.58 4.98 -2.52
CA TYR A 59 -5.22 4.31 -3.66
C TYR A 59 -6.24 3.26 -3.21
N ARG A 60 -5.95 2.50 -2.15
CA ARG A 60 -6.91 1.51 -1.59
C ARG A 60 -8.13 2.18 -0.96
N ALA A 61 -7.98 3.35 -0.34
CA ALA A 61 -9.11 4.09 0.22
C ALA A 61 -10.01 4.64 -0.89
N ILE A 62 -9.40 5.22 -1.93
CA ILE A 62 -10.10 5.71 -3.12
C ILE A 62 -10.84 4.56 -3.83
N ASP A 63 -10.19 3.42 -4.06
CA ASP A 63 -10.80 2.24 -4.68
C ASP A 63 -12.04 1.76 -3.89
N ARG A 64 -11.97 1.75 -2.55
CA ARG A 64 -13.14 1.44 -1.71
C ARG A 64 -14.25 2.47 -1.84
N MET A 65 -13.92 3.76 -1.89
CA MET A 65 -14.90 4.83 -2.08
C MET A 65 -15.58 4.71 -3.44
N LEU A 66 -14.81 4.50 -4.51
CA LEU A 66 -15.33 4.30 -5.87
C LEU A 66 -16.27 3.09 -5.95
N ASN A 67 -15.86 1.96 -5.38
CA ASN A 67 -16.71 0.76 -5.31
C ASN A 67 -18.01 1.01 -4.52
N HIS A 68 -17.97 1.83 -3.47
CA HIS A 68 -19.17 2.21 -2.72
C HIS A 68 -20.10 3.10 -3.55
N LEU A 69 -19.57 4.12 -4.22
CA LEU A 69 -20.34 5.02 -5.09
C LEU A 69 -20.99 4.26 -6.26
N GLN A 70 -20.27 3.33 -6.89
CA GLN A 70 -20.82 2.49 -7.96
C GLN A 70 -22.01 1.66 -7.49
N LYS A 71 -22.00 1.15 -6.25
CA LYS A 71 -23.13 0.43 -5.67
C LYS A 71 -24.32 1.31 -5.33
N MET A 72 -24.14 2.61 -5.14
CA MET A 72 -25.24 3.54 -4.90
C MET A 72 -25.91 4.02 -6.18
N MET A 73 -25.20 3.93 -7.31
CA MET A 73 -25.69 4.32 -8.63
C MET A 73 -26.33 3.16 -9.41
N ALA A 74 -26.21 1.93 -8.90
CA ALA A 74 -26.83 0.72 -9.42
C ALA A 74 -28.09 0.38 -8.63
#